data_AF-A0AAU9W0H6-F1
#
_entry.id   AF-A0AAU9W0H6-F1
#
_cell.length_a   1.000
_cell.length_b   1.000
_cell.length_c   1.000
_cell.angle_alpha   90.00
_cell.angle_beta   90.00
_cell.angle_gamma   90.00
#
_symmetry.space_group_name_H-M   'P 1'
#
loop_
_entity.id
_entity.type
_entity.pdbx_description
1 polymer ?
#
loop_
_entity_poly.entity_id
_entity_poly.type
_entity_poly.pdbx_seq_one_letter_code
_entity_poly.pdbx_strand_id
1 'polypeptide(L)'
;MLAILIASTFTFGFALGNFQDQQLLVPKSAVKTNRPIIGILTQETNANLTQFGYQYLSALYVKTLESAGARAVPVFVNSSTPEIENMFHSLNGLIFPGGHVKLNVSRYTTVGRKFLDLAVKAYDETGDVFPIWAECLGFELIALIVSGRDLKFGQYDQSFLSLTDARNISLKLILSPDFKSTKLLGSAPDNIIKYMTQNDINYNNHHRGLTPEVFHKDEKLSEFFKIVSTSNDRKGKPFISTMEALKYPIYSFQWHPAKPLFEWTTLKDIRHTEEAVLIAQYFADFFVNQARLSDHRFPSTEEEKKALIYNYTPTYTGDVVSVSYLVPVREVKMPAKKKGKKKEKGSSRGEKEEEEGGGKPEPTGKEQELRRERKENEWLQEEAQQTRLESHEYMSYMAKKTQKRQTTIISLSDSNQQELENIKQQREQMLNEYQEKKQALKQLMLEKEAELALTNNELAELEEYQTLQRDQKAEIAHLEQEVHMMRGKHSEAIQKLKSQFLREKRSYQRESDDKIQEMAQQASQEAKQCLDEHTHRIKDENRLLRKELLQLIRRTRALHEHRQELEEQHKTLLREVQYSRDLKKLRGSRQNRLHQNFGISTEQGPQ
;
A
#
# COMPACT_ATOMS: atom_id res chain seq x y z
N MET A 1 -33.77 -47.69 -8.89
CA MET A 1 -32.34 -48.05 -8.76
C MET A 1 -31.49 -47.41 -9.85
N LEU A 2 -31.74 -47.62 -11.15
CA LEU A 2 -30.87 -47.16 -12.24
C LEU A 2 -30.43 -45.67 -12.16
N ALA A 3 -31.35 -44.76 -11.81
CA ALA A 3 -31.07 -43.34 -11.64
C ALA A 3 -30.08 -42.99 -10.50
N ILE A 4 -29.88 -43.87 -9.52
CA ILE A 4 -28.97 -43.65 -8.38
C ILE A 4 -27.53 -43.97 -8.77
N LEU A 5 -27.31 -45.03 -9.57
CA LEU A 5 -25.99 -45.43 -10.07
C LEU A 5 -25.34 -44.34 -10.94
N ILE A 6 -26.15 -43.65 -11.76
CA ILE A 6 -25.70 -42.54 -12.62
C ILE A 6 -25.28 -41.32 -11.79
N ALA A 7 -25.91 -41.08 -10.63
CA ALA A 7 -25.52 -40.01 -9.72
C ALA A 7 -24.17 -40.30 -9.01
N SER A 8 -23.95 -41.55 -8.59
CA SER A 8 -22.72 -41.94 -7.87
C SER A 8 -21.44 -41.87 -8.71
N THR A 9 -21.51 -42.25 -10.00
CA THR A 9 -20.32 -42.23 -10.88
C THR A 9 -19.88 -40.80 -11.22
N PHE A 10 -20.83 -39.88 -11.45
CA PHE A 10 -20.54 -38.47 -11.69
C PHE A 10 -19.89 -37.78 -10.48
N THR A 11 -20.27 -38.14 -9.26
CA THR A 11 -19.71 -37.53 -8.04
C THR A 11 -18.30 -38.01 -7.69
N PHE A 12 -17.93 -39.25 -8.00
CA PHE A 12 -16.61 -39.78 -7.61
C PHE A 12 -15.48 -39.31 -8.54
N GLY A 13 -15.74 -39.19 -9.85
CA GLY A 13 -14.77 -38.61 -10.79
C GLY A 13 -14.38 -37.17 -10.45
N PHE A 14 -15.32 -36.39 -9.89
CA PHE A 14 -15.08 -35.04 -9.39
C PHE A 14 -14.19 -34.97 -8.13
N ALA A 15 -14.06 -36.05 -7.36
CA ALA A 15 -13.36 -36.02 -6.07
C ALA A 15 -11.83 -36.22 -6.20
N LEU A 16 -11.37 -36.95 -7.22
CA LEU A 16 -9.94 -37.24 -7.44
C LEU A 16 -9.23 -36.17 -8.28
N GLY A 17 -9.90 -35.60 -9.30
CA GLY A 17 -9.30 -34.51 -10.10
C GLY A 17 -9.00 -33.24 -9.32
N ASN A 18 -9.79 -32.93 -8.29
CA ASN A 18 -9.71 -31.67 -7.52
C ASN A 18 -8.59 -31.61 -6.45
N PHE A 19 -7.68 -32.58 -6.39
CA PHE A 19 -6.61 -32.62 -5.38
C PHE A 19 -5.18 -32.48 -5.93
N GLN A 20 -5.01 -32.28 -7.25
CA GLN A 20 -3.69 -32.35 -7.89
C GLN A 20 -3.23 -31.06 -8.60
N ASP A 21 -4.12 -30.08 -8.80
CA ASP A 21 -3.78 -28.74 -9.32
C ASP A 21 -4.04 -27.62 -8.30
N GLN A 22 -3.21 -27.56 -7.24
CA GLN A 22 -2.90 -26.25 -6.65
C GLN A 22 -1.91 -25.54 -7.58
N GLN A 23 -2.46 -24.91 -8.63
CA GLN A 23 -1.70 -24.13 -9.59
C GLN A 23 -1.03 -22.96 -8.86
N LEU A 24 0.30 -23.03 -8.74
CA LEU A 24 1.08 -22.07 -7.96
C LEU A 24 0.97 -20.67 -8.58
N LEU A 25 0.55 -19.69 -7.76
CA LEU A 25 0.30 -18.30 -8.18
C LEU A 25 1.52 -17.64 -8.86
N VAL A 26 2.74 -18.14 -8.59
CA VAL A 26 3.95 -17.87 -9.36
C VAL A 26 4.78 -19.15 -9.54
N PRO A 27 5.50 -19.33 -10.67
CA PRO A 27 6.39 -20.48 -10.86
C PRO A 27 7.53 -20.50 -9.84
N LYS A 28 7.84 -21.68 -9.26
CA LYS A 28 8.92 -21.84 -8.27
C LYS A 28 10.30 -21.37 -8.76
N SER A 29 10.56 -21.47 -10.07
CA SER A 29 11.81 -21.00 -10.71
C SER A 29 11.92 -19.47 -10.82
N ALA A 30 10.82 -18.73 -10.67
CA ALA A 30 10.80 -17.27 -10.71
C ALA A 30 10.99 -16.63 -9.32
N VAL A 31 10.81 -17.40 -8.24
CA VAL A 31 10.93 -16.92 -6.85
C VAL A 31 12.37 -16.52 -6.55
N LYS A 32 12.55 -15.25 -6.16
CA LYS A 32 13.83 -14.66 -5.73
C LYS A 32 13.98 -14.66 -4.21
N THR A 33 12.88 -14.46 -3.46
CA THR A 33 12.88 -14.43 -2.00
C THR A 33 11.76 -15.27 -1.39
N ASN A 34 12.10 -16.03 -0.35
CA ASN A 34 11.13 -16.73 0.50
C ASN A 34 10.84 -15.97 1.81
N ARG A 35 11.36 -14.74 1.96
CA ARG A 35 11.18 -13.90 3.17
C ARG A 35 10.77 -12.46 2.83
N PRO A 36 9.80 -12.24 1.92
CA PRO A 36 9.49 -10.92 1.37
C PRO A 36 9.17 -9.89 2.47
N ILE A 37 9.68 -8.68 2.28
CA ILE A 37 9.39 -7.53 3.13
C ILE A 37 8.67 -6.50 2.27
N ILE A 38 7.46 -6.13 2.66
CA ILE A 38 6.59 -5.25 1.90
C ILE A 38 6.33 -4.00 2.72
N GLY A 39 6.49 -2.84 2.08
CA GLY A 39 6.18 -1.56 2.71
C GLY A 39 4.68 -1.33 2.79
N ILE A 40 4.26 -0.53 3.76
CA ILE A 40 2.92 0.08 3.79
C ILE A 40 3.10 1.58 3.96
N LEU A 41 2.63 2.35 2.98
CA LEU A 41 2.70 3.81 3.02
C LEU A 41 1.79 4.36 4.12
N THR A 42 2.36 5.06 5.11
CA THR A 42 1.59 5.71 6.17
C THR A 42 0.73 6.85 5.63
N GLN A 43 -0.15 7.43 6.43
CA GLN A 43 -0.91 8.64 6.10
C GLN A 43 -0.83 9.66 7.24
N GLU A 44 -0.92 10.95 6.95
CA GLU A 44 -1.07 11.95 8.01
C GLU A 44 -2.35 11.72 8.82
N THR A 45 -2.29 11.94 10.13
CA THR A 45 -3.47 11.90 11.01
C THR A 45 -4.35 13.12 10.81
N ASN A 46 -5.64 12.98 11.13
CA ASN A 46 -6.57 14.09 11.25
C ASN A 46 -7.28 14.06 12.62
N ALA A 47 -7.73 15.24 13.07
CA ALA A 47 -8.53 15.46 14.27
C ALA A 47 -8.15 14.53 15.45
N ASN A 48 -9.04 13.60 15.79
CA ASN A 48 -8.98 12.72 16.96
C ASN A 48 -7.78 11.76 16.98
N LEU A 49 -7.08 11.55 15.86
CA LEU A 49 -5.88 10.71 15.80
C LEU A 49 -4.59 11.49 16.06
N THR A 50 -4.59 12.80 15.86
CA THR A 50 -3.38 13.65 15.97
C THR A 50 -2.80 13.69 17.39
N GLN A 51 -3.62 13.43 18.41
CA GLN A 51 -3.17 13.29 19.80
C GLN A 51 -2.23 12.09 20.05
N PHE A 52 -2.23 11.09 19.15
CA PHE A 52 -1.40 9.88 19.29
C PHE A 52 -0.15 9.88 18.39
N GLY A 53 -0.03 10.84 17.45
CA GLY A 53 1.05 10.92 16.47
C GLY A 53 0.64 11.75 15.26
N TYR A 54 1.60 12.11 14.40
CA TYR A 54 1.32 12.91 13.18
C TYR A 54 1.04 12.06 11.93
N GLN A 55 1.39 10.77 11.98
CA GLN A 55 1.13 9.82 10.90
C GLN A 55 0.75 8.46 11.49
N TYR A 56 -0.11 7.74 10.77
CA TYR A 56 -0.66 6.45 11.18
C TYR A 56 -0.61 5.41 10.06
N LEU A 57 -0.78 4.16 10.45
CA LEU A 57 -0.81 2.98 9.59
C LEU A 57 -1.83 2.01 10.17
N SER A 58 -2.92 1.71 9.44
CA SER A 58 -3.95 0.78 9.91
C SER A 58 -3.39 -0.64 10.00
N ALA A 59 -3.52 -1.28 11.17
CA ALA A 59 -2.97 -2.62 11.41
C ALA A 59 -3.60 -3.71 10.53
N LEU A 60 -4.72 -3.41 9.87
CA LEU A 60 -5.32 -4.19 8.78
C LEU A 60 -4.29 -4.69 7.77
N TYR A 61 -3.49 -3.77 7.20
CA TYR A 61 -2.58 -4.10 6.12
C TYR A 61 -1.39 -4.94 6.60
N VAL A 62 -0.94 -4.72 7.84
CA VAL A 62 0.11 -5.53 8.49
C VAL A 62 -0.36 -6.98 8.63
N LYS A 63 -1.53 -7.19 9.26
CA LYS A 63 -2.12 -8.52 9.46
C LYS A 63 -2.38 -9.25 8.12
N THR A 64 -2.76 -8.51 7.09
CA THR A 64 -3.00 -9.04 5.73
C THR A 64 -1.70 -9.55 5.10
N LEU A 65 -0.61 -8.80 5.19
CA LEU A 65 0.71 -9.25 4.71
C LEU A 65 1.23 -10.46 5.50
N GLU A 66 1.04 -10.46 6.82
CA GLU A 66 1.51 -11.55 7.69
C GLU A 66 0.71 -12.84 7.48
N SER A 67 -0.61 -12.75 7.24
CA SER A 67 -1.45 -13.92 6.93
C SER A 67 -1.07 -14.63 5.62
N ALA A 68 -0.42 -13.93 4.68
CA ALA A 68 0.11 -14.48 3.43
C ALA A 68 1.62 -14.78 3.47
N GLY A 69 2.27 -14.64 4.63
CA GLY A 69 3.68 -14.96 4.84
C GLY A 69 4.66 -13.93 4.29
N ALA A 70 4.37 -12.64 4.45
CA ALA A 70 5.31 -11.53 4.30
C ALA A 70 5.55 -10.83 5.64
N ARG A 71 6.55 -9.93 5.67
CA ARG A 71 6.85 -9.04 6.80
C ARG A 71 6.55 -7.58 6.41
N ALA A 72 6.06 -6.77 7.33
CA ALA A 72 5.68 -5.38 7.05
C ALA A 72 6.74 -4.36 7.53
N VAL A 73 6.88 -3.26 6.78
CA VAL A 73 7.67 -2.07 7.14
C VAL A 73 6.81 -0.81 6.94
N PRO A 74 6.74 0.12 7.92
CA PRO A 74 6.09 1.40 7.71
C PRO A 74 6.94 2.29 6.79
N VAL A 75 6.34 2.79 5.69
CA VAL A 75 6.96 3.74 4.77
C VAL A 75 6.40 5.13 5.08
N PHE A 76 7.21 6.00 5.68
CA PHE A 76 6.72 7.25 6.26
C PHE A 76 6.45 8.36 5.24
N VAL A 77 5.39 9.14 5.47
CA VAL A 77 5.06 10.29 4.60
C VAL A 77 5.96 11.50 4.84
N ASN A 78 6.83 11.48 5.86
CA ASN A 78 7.84 12.51 6.08
C ASN A 78 9.26 12.12 5.60
N SER A 79 9.44 10.99 4.91
CA SER A 79 10.73 10.58 4.34
C SER A 79 11.21 11.53 3.23
N SER A 80 12.51 11.79 3.20
CA SER A 80 13.21 12.51 2.14
C SER A 80 13.46 11.61 0.92
N THR A 81 13.81 12.19 -0.25
CA THR A 81 14.06 11.41 -1.47
C THR A 81 15.10 10.28 -1.29
N PRO A 82 16.27 10.49 -0.65
CA PRO A 82 17.23 9.41 -0.44
C PRO A 82 16.72 8.33 0.52
N GLU A 83 15.89 8.67 1.51
CA GLU A 83 15.24 7.68 2.37
C GLU A 83 14.20 6.85 1.61
N ILE A 84 13.52 7.44 0.63
CA ILE A 84 12.58 6.75 -0.26
C ILE A 84 13.32 5.81 -1.22
N GLU A 85 14.42 6.26 -1.84
CA GLU A 85 15.25 5.46 -2.75
C GLU A 85 15.91 4.27 -2.03
N ASN A 86 16.49 4.50 -0.84
CA ASN A 86 17.04 3.43 0.00
C ASN A 86 15.96 2.42 0.42
N MET A 87 14.75 2.90 0.73
CA MET A 87 13.62 2.05 1.11
C MET A 87 13.09 1.24 -0.09
N PHE A 88 13.03 1.82 -1.29
CA PHE A 88 12.67 1.12 -2.53
C PHE A 88 13.57 -0.09 -2.79
N HIS A 89 14.90 0.09 -2.76
CA HIS A 89 15.87 -1.00 -2.96
C HIS A 89 15.93 -2.01 -1.79
N SER A 90 15.34 -1.68 -0.64
CA SER A 90 15.28 -2.56 0.54
C SER A 90 14.00 -3.42 0.61
N LEU A 91 12.95 -3.04 -0.13
CA LEU A 91 11.62 -3.65 -0.07
C LEU A 91 11.29 -4.45 -1.34
N ASN A 92 10.49 -5.50 -1.15
CA ASN A 92 10.00 -6.39 -2.20
C ASN A 92 8.63 -5.99 -2.75
N GLY A 93 8.18 -4.76 -2.52
CA GLY A 93 6.87 -4.24 -2.91
C GLY A 93 6.28 -3.26 -1.89
N LEU A 94 5.13 -2.65 -2.22
CA LEU A 94 4.51 -1.60 -1.40
C LEU A 94 2.97 -1.57 -1.51
N ILE A 95 2.30 -1.38 -0.36
CA ILE A 95 0.88 -1.06 -0.27
C ILE A 95 0.68 0.47 -0.20
N PHE A 96 -0.15 1.01 -1.08
CA PHE A 96 -0.78 2.34 -1.03
C PHE A 96 -2.20 2.16 -0.44
N PRO A 97 -2.40 2.32 0.89
CA PRO A 97 -3.66 2.00 1.55
C PRO A 97 -4.82 2.97 1.28
N GLY A 98 -6.04 2.52 1.58
CA GLY A 98 -7.22 3.38 1.61
C GLY A 98 -7.13 4.42 2.73
N GLY A 99 -7.86 5.53 2.61
CA GLY A 99 -7.77 6.62 3.58
C GLY A 99 -8.57 7.86 3.23
N HIS A 100 -8.33 8.94 3.98
CA HIS A 100 -9.08 10.19 3.88
C HIS A 100 -8.18 11.45 3.79
N VAL A 101 -6.87 11.29 3.54
CA VAL A 101 -5.97 12.42 3.30
C VAL A 101 -6.21 13.08 1.94
N LYS A 102 -5.97 14.39 1.85
CA LYS A 102 -6.22 15.20 0.65
C LYS A 102 -5.07 15.04 -0.33
N LEU A 103 -5.30 14.38 -1.47
CA LEU A 103 -4.25 14.04 -2.43
C LEU A 103 -3.55 15.26 -3.06
N ASN A 104 -4.14 16.46 -2.95
CA ASN A 104 -3.53 17.68 -3.48
C ASN A 104 -2.55 18.39 -2.54
N VAL A 105 -2.46 18.00 -1.27
CA VAL A 105 -1.58 18.64 -0.27
C VAL A 105 -0.87 17.66 0.66
N SER A 106 -1.36 16.42 0.78
CA SER A 106 -0.74 15.37 1.59
C SER A 106 0.55 14.86 0.97
N ARG A 107 1.55 14.57 1.82
CA ARG A 107 2.81 13.95 1.42
C ARG A 107 2.64 12.48 1.05
N TYR A 108 1.51 11.84 1.37
CA TYR A 108 1.08 10.55 0.80
C TYR A 108 1.23 10.56 -0.73
N THR A 109 0.75 11.61 -1.38
CA THR A 109 0.89 11.83 -2.82
C THR A 109 2.35 11.98 -3.25
N THR A 110 3.16 12.71 -2.49
CA THR A 110 4.57 12.96 -2.81
C THR A 110 5.42 11.68 -2.74
N VAL A 111 5.24 10.89 -1.68
CA VAL A 111 5.96 9.64 -1.47
C VAL A 111 5.43 8.54 -2.40
N GLY A 112 4.10 8.38 -2.49
CA GLY A 112 3.47 7.43 -3.40
C GLY A 112 3.83 7.67 -4.86
N ARG A 113 3.87 8.93 -5.31
CA ARG A 113 4.39 9.26 -6.66
C ARG A 113 5.83 8.79 -6.84
N LYS A 114 6.75 9.08 -5.89
CA LYS A 114 8.15 8.63 -6.00
C LYS A 114 8.27 7.11 -6.11
N PHE A 115 7.53 6.35 -5.30
CA PHE A 115 7.57 4.89 -5.40
C PHE A 115 7.00 4.35 -6.71
N LEU A 116 5.94 4.97 -7.26
CA LEU A 116 5.41 4.60 -8.57
C LEU A 116 6.39 4.94 -9.70
N ASP A 117 6.96 6.16 -9.68
CA ASP A 117 7.96 6.62 -10.64
C ASP A 117 9.19 5.68 -10.63
N LEU A 118 9.67 5.28 -9.44
CA LEU A 118 10.79 4.34 -9.26
C LEU A 118 10.45 2.92 -9.76
N ALA A 119 9.29 2.38 -9.40
CA ALA A 119 8.89 1.02 -9.79
C ALA A 119 8.71 0.87 -11.31
N VAL A 120 8.11 1.87 -11.97
CA VAL A 120 8.00 1.92 -13.44
C VAL A 120 9.38 2.00 -14.07
N LYS A 121 10.22 2.94 -13.61
CA LYS A 121 11.57 3.15 -14.14
C LYS A 121 12.46 1.91 -14.01
N ALA A 122 12.50 1.27 -12.84
CA ALA A 122 13.36 0.11 -12.59
C ALA A 122 12.94 -1.10 -13.47
N TYR A 123 11.63 -1.31 -13.63
CA TYR A 123 11.09 -2.33 -14.54
C TYR A 123 11.44 -2.02 -16.01
N ASP A 124 11.40 -0.75 -16.42
CA ASP A 124 11.72 -0.34 -17.79
C ASP A 124 13.22 -0.39 -18.12
N GLU A 125 14.09 -0.03 -17.19
CA GLU A 125 15.55 -0.02 -17.40
C GLU A 125 16.20 -1.39 -17.22
N THR A 126 15.66 -2.25 -16.35
CA THR A 126 16.33 -3.51 -15.95
C THR A 126 15.43 -4.74 -15.84
N GLY A 127 14.11 -4.58 -15.91
CA GLY A 127 13.15 -5.65 -15.61
C GLY A 127 13.00 -5.96 -14.11
N ASP A 128 13.46 -5.07 -13.22
CA ASP A 128 13.25 -5.19 -11.77
C ASP A 128 11.75 -5.22 -11.42
N VAL A 129 11.38 -6.13 -10.51
CA VAL A 129 10.00 -6.47 -10.20
C VAL A 129 9.63 -5.91 -8.83
N PHE A 130 9.10 -4.69 -8.81
CA PHE A 130 8.57 -4.05 -7.60
C PHE A 130 7.04 -3.96 -7.63
N PRO A 131 6.30 -4.90 -6.99
CA PRO A 131 4.85 -4.93 -7.02
C PRO A 131 4.21 -3.86 -6.13
N ILE A 132 3.12 -3.26 -6.61
CA ILE A 132 2.34 -2.24 -5.89
C ILE A 132 0.88 -2.67 -5.78
N TRP A 133 0.33 -2.62 -4.57
CA TRP A 133 -1.10 -2.76 -4.26
C TRP A 133 -1.66 -1.38 -3.92
N ALA A 134 -2.75 -0.96 -4.57
CA ALA A 134 -3.32 0.36 -4.38
C ALA A 134 -4.81 0.29 -4.08
N GLU A 135 -5.20 0.66 -2.86
CA GLU A 135 -6.56 0.45 -2.34
C GLU A 135 -7.29 1.78 -2.11
N CYS A 136 -8.51 1.93 -2.65
CA CYS A 136 -9.39 3.10 -2.52
C CYS A 136 -8.67 4.44 -2.82
N LEU A 137 -8.14 5.11 -1.79
CA LEU A 137 -7.34 6.33 -1.95
C LEU A 137 -6.02 6.08 -2.72
N GLY A 138 -5.44 4.88 -2.60
CA GLY A 138 -4.31 4.44 -3.42
C GLY A 138 -4.70 4.30 -4.90
N PHE A 139 -5.86 3.72 -5.20
CA PHE A 139 -6.40 3.62 -6.56
C PHE A 139 -6.60 5.01 -7.18
N GLU A 140 -7.22 5.94 -6.43
CA GLU A 140 -7.40 7.34 -6.85
C GLU A 140 -6.05 8.03 -7.15
N LEU A 141 -5.05 7.83 -6.28
CA LEU A 141 -3.71 8.41 -6.45
C LEU A 141 -3.00 7.88 -7.70
N ILE A 142 -2.94 6.56 -7.90
CA ILE A 142 -2.25 5.98 -9.07
C ILE A 142 -2.95 6.38 -10.36
N ALA A 143 -4.30 6.36 -10.39
CA ALA A 143 -5.06 6.79 -11.56
C ALA A 143 -4.73 8.24 -11.95
N LEU A 144 -4.66 9.17 -10.98
CA LEU A 144 -4.29 10.58 -11.20
C LEU A 144 -2.84 10.78 -11.67
N ILE A 145 -1.91 9.94 -11.22
CA ILE A 145 -0.50 10.03 -11.64
C ILE A 145 -0.33 9.56 -13.09
N VAL A 146 -0.90 8.41 -13.45
CA VAL A 146 -0.71 7.75 -14.76
C VAL A 146 -1.39 8.53 -15.90
N SER A 147 -2.61 9.03 -15.69
CA SER A 147 -3.26 10.00 -16.59
C SER A 147 -2.48 11.33 -16.71
N GLY A 148 -1.60 11.62 -15.75
CA GLY A 148 -0.79 12.84 -15.72
C GLY A 148 -1.58 14.10 -15.41
N ARG A 149 -2.64 13.99 -14.59
CA ARG A 149 -3.48 15.14 -14.17
C ARG A 149 -2.70 16.07 -13.23
N ASP A 150 -3.11 17.33 -13.17
CA ASP A 150 -2.55 18.27 -12.18
C ASP A 150 -3.02 17.89 -10.78
N LEU A 151 -2.09 17.37 -9.97
CA LEU A 151 -2.33 16.93 -8.61
C LEU A 151 -2.82 18.06 -7.68
N LYS A 152 -2.75 19.35 -8.06
CA LYS A 152 -3.39 20.46 -7.30
C LYS A 152 -4.89 20.25 -7.07
N PHE A 153 -5.56 19.49 -7.92
CA PHE A 153 -6.97 19.10 -7.72
C PHE A 153 -7.13 17.80 -6.93
N GLY A 154 -6.14 16.90 -6.97
CA GLY A 154 -6.17 15.62 -6.25
C GLY A 154 -7.43 14.82 -6.56
N GLN A 155 -8.05 14.21 -5.55
CA GLN A 155 -9.31 13.48 -5.75
C GLN A 155 -10.51 14.40 -6.10
N TYR A 156 -10.36 15.72 -6.09
CA TYR A 156 -11.46 16.66 -6.30
C TYR A 156 -11.68 17.05 -7.77
N ASP A 157 -10.86 16.56 -8.69
CA ASP A 157 -11.05 16.70 -10.15
C ASP A 157 -12.31 15.94 -10.61
N GLN A 158 -13.45 16.64 -10.64
CA GLN A 158 -14.74 16.04 -11.01
C GLN A 158 -14.85 15.65 -12.49
N SER A 159 -13.97 16.17 -13.35
CA SER A 159 -13.90 15.79 -14.76
C SER A 159 -13.16 14.46 -14.99
N PHE A 160 -12.56 13.91 -13.93
CA PHE A 160 -11.82 12.66 -13.95
C PHE A 160 -12.40 11.65 -12.93
N LEU A 161 -12.50 12.04 -11.65
CA LEU A 161 -13.09 11.23 -10.57
C LEU A 161 -14.55 11.65 -10.32
N SER A 162 -15.45 10.91 -10.95
CA SER A 162 -16.89 11.09 -10.89
C SER A 162 -17.45 10.76 -9.50
N LEU A 163 -18.49 11.47 -9.04
CA LEU A 163 -19.17 11.14 -7.79
C LEU A 163 -19.90 9.78 -7.88
N THR A 164 -19.88 9.01 -6.80
CA THR A 164 -20.55 7.69 -6.68
C THR A 164 -21.29 7.56 -5.34
N ASP A 165 -22.35 6.75 -5.32
CA ASP A 165 -23.09 6.34 -4.12
C ASP A 165 -22.61 4.97 -3.62
N ALA A 166 -21.33 4.90 -3.27
CA ALA A 166 -20.61 3.67 -2.89
C ALA A 166 -19.97 3.75 -1.49
N ARG A 167 -20.47 4.63 -0.63
CA ARG A 167 -20.08 4.68 0.80
C ARG A 167 -20.79 3.57 1.55
N ASN A 168 -20.03 2.86 2.38
CA ASN A 168 -20.50 1.83 3.29
C ASN A 168 -21.49 0.83 2.66
N ILE A 169 -21.03 0.05 1.69
CA ILE A 169 -21.83 -0.98 1.01
C ILE A 169 -20.93 -2.10 0.47
N SER A 170 -21.29 -3.35 0.70
CA SER A 170 -20.74 -4.46 -0.08
C SER A 170 -21.50 -4.64 -1.39
N LEU A 171 -20.75 -4.86 -2.48
CA LEU A 171 -21.26 -4.97 -3.85
C LEU A 171 -20.64 -6.20 -4.53
N LYS A 172 -21.32 -6.76 -5.54
CA LYS A 172 -20.70 -7.72 -6.46
C LYS A 172 -19.74 -7.05 -7.46
N LEU A 173 -18.77 -7.81 -7.94
CA LEU A 173 -17.91 -7.42 -9.07
C LEU A 173 -18.55 -7.84 -10.40
N ILE A 174 -18.47 -6.98 -11.40
CA ILE A 174 -18.79 -7.27 -12.79
C ILE A 174 -17.45 -7.39 -13.52
N LEU A 175 -17.01 -8.61 -13.82
CA LEU A 175 -15.70 -8.84 -14.43
C LEU A 175 -15.68 -8.42 -15.90
N SER A 176 -14.52 -8.02 -16.41
CA SER A 176 -14.33 -7.81 -17.86
C SER A 176 -14.49 -9.14 -18.63
N PRO A 177 -14.94 -9.14 -19.90
CA PRO A 177 -15.08 -10.38 -20.68
C PRO A 177 -13.77 -11.16 -20.84
N ASP A 178 -12.63 -10.48 -20.74
CA ASP A 178 -11.29 -11.02 -20.90
C ASP A 178 -10.59 -11.30 -19.55
N PHE A 179 -11.28 -11.26 -18.41
CA PHE A 179 -10.65 -11.32 -17.08
C PHE A 179 -9.74 -12.53 -16.85
N LYS A 180 -10.00 -13.68 -17.49
CA LYS A 180 -9.13 -14.88 -17.41
C LYS A 180 -7.74 -14.68 -18.03
N SER A 181 -7.52 -13.60 -18.79
CA SER A 181 -6.20 -13.18 -19.28
C SER A 181 -5.41 -12.30 -18.30
N THR A 182 -6.01 -11.93 -17.16
CA THR A 182 -5.35 -11.07 -16.16
C THR A 182 -4.37 -11.87 -15.30
N LYS A 183 -3.30 -11.21 -14.84
CA LYS A 183 -2.40 -11.81 -13.82
C LYS A 183 -3.18 -12.03 -12.51
N LEU A 184 -4.02 -11.06 -12.14
CA LEU A 184 -4.74 -11.00 -10.87
C LEU A 184 -5.86 -12.04 -10.71
N LEU A 185 -6.62 -12.34 -11.76
CA LEU A 185 -7.78 -13.25 -11.72
C LEU A 185 -7.72 -14.43 -12.72
N GLY A 186 -6.69 -14.53 -13.56
CA GLY A 186 -6.54 -15.63 -14.52
C GLY A 186 -6.47 -17.01 -13.85
N SER A 187 -5.62 -17.12 -12.82
CA SER A 187 -5.44 -18.31 -11.99
C SER A 187 -6.33 -18.34 -10.74
N ALA A 188 -7.29 -17.41 -10.61
CA ALA A 188 -8.23 -17.43 -9.49
C ALA A 188 -9.14 -18.68 -9.55
N PRO A 189 -9.26 -19.46 -8.45
CA PRO A 189 -10.17 -20.59 -8.38
C PRO A 189 -11.62 -20.17 -8.67
N ASP A 190 -12.36 -21.00 -9.42
CA ASP A 190 -13.67 -20.60 -9.93
C ASP A 190 -14.73 -20.38 -8.83
N ASN A 191 -14.53 -20.94 -7.63
CA ASN A 191 -15.36 -20.60 -6.47
C ASN A 191 -15.11 -19.16 -5.98
N ILE A 192 -13.86 -18.67 -5.96
CA ILE A 192 -13.53 -17.28 -5.62
C ILE A 192 -14.15 -16.32 -6.65
N ILE A 193 -14.03 -16.65 -7.95
CA ILE A 193 -14.69 -15.92 -9.05
C ILE A 193 -16.21 -15.90 -8.84
N LYS A 194 -16.84 -17.05 -8.56
CA LYS A 194 -18.27 -17.15 -8.28
C LYS A 194 -18.68 -16.29 -7.08
N TYR A 195 -17.92 -16.34 -5.99
CA TYR A 195 -18.24 -15.62 -4.75
C TYR A 195 -18.23 -14.10 -4.97
N MET A 196 -17.22 -13.56 -5.64
CA MET A 196 -17.10 -12.12 -5.92
C MET A 196 -18.19 -11.60 -6.87
N THR A 197 -18.68 -12.43 -7.80
CA THR A 197 -19.58 -12.02 -8.89
C THR A 197 -21.07 -12.26 -8.61
N GLN A 198 -21.39 -13.22 -7.75
CA GLN A 198 -22.78 -13.60 -7.45
C GLN A 198 -23.31 -13.01 -6.13
N ASN A 199 -22.44 -12.52 -5.24
CA ASN A 199 -22.82 -11.99 -3.93
C ASN A 199 -22.39 -10.53 -3.74
N ASP A 200 -23.22 -9.77 -3.03
CA ASP A 200 -22.89 -8.41 -2.59
C ASP A 200 -21.96 -8.46 -1.36
N ILE A 201 -20.69 -8.75 -1.66
CA ILE A 201 -19.66 -9.19 -0.69
C ILE A 201 -18.42 -8.29 -0.64
N ASN A 202 -18.10 -7.61 -1.75
CA ASN A 202 -16.87 -6.83 -1.90
C ASN A 202 -17.10 -5.42 -1.32
N TYR A 203 -16.49 -5.11 -0.17
CA TYR A 203 -16.81 -3.91 0.61
C TYR A 203 -16.25 -2.62 0.00
N ASN A 204 -17.14 -1.65 -0.26
CA ASN A 204 -16.84 -0.33 -0.80
C ASN A 204 -17.14 0.76 0.25
N ASN A 205 -16.24 1.75 0.36
CA ASN A 205 -16.45 2.92 1.22
C ASN A 205 -15.92 4.23 0.63
N HIS A 206 -16.30 4.52 -0.62
CA HIS A 206 -15.86 5.69 -1.37
C HIS A 206 -17.06 6.48 -1.91
N HIS A 207 -16.84 7.73 -2.31
CA HIS A 207 -17.88 8.58 -2.92
C HIS A 207 -17.42 9.24 -4.22
N ARG A 208 -16.34 8.70 -4.76
CA ARG A 208 -15.66 9.09 -5.98
C ARG A 208 -15.21 7.80 -6.66
N GLY A 209 -15.19 7.78 -7.98
CA GLY A 209 -14.71 6.64 -8.74
C GLY A 209 -14.44 7.01 -10.18
N LEU A 210 -13.49 6.31 -10.78
CA LEU A 210 -13.22 6.40 -12.22
C LEU A 210 -14.29 5.61 -12.97
N THR A 211 -14.94 6.20 -13.97
CA THR A 211 -15.89 5.48 -14.81
C THR A 211 -15.18 4.83 -16.00
N PRO A 212 -15.71 3.72 -16.56
CA PRO A 212 -15.17 3.15 -17.80
C PRO A 212 -15.14 4.16 -18.96
N GLU A 213 -16.11 5.08 -19.02
CA GLU A 213 -16.17 6.14 -20.03
C GLU A 213 -14.99 7.13 -19.92
N VAL A 214 -14.61 7.54 -18.72
CA VAL A 214 -13.43 8.42 -18.52
C VAL A 214 -12.16 7.64 -18.82
N PHE A 215 -12.05 6.40 -18.34
CA PHE A 215 -10.89 5.53 -18.58
C PHE A 215 -10.61 5.31 -20.07
N HIS A 216 -11.63 4.99 -20.88
CA HIS A 216 -11.47 4.77 -22.32
C HIS A 216 -11.27 6.06 -23.14
N LYS A 217 -11.37 7.25 -22.52
CA LYS A 217 -11.02 8.55 -23.13
C LYS A 217 -9.66 9.06 -22.68
N ASP A 218 -9.00 8.40 -21.72
CA ASP A 218 -7.68 8.76 -21.21
C ASP A 218 -6.66 7.77 -21.76
N GLU A 219 -6.01 8.15 -22.87
CA GLU A 219 -5.11 7.27 -23.62
C GLU A 219 -4.06 6.63 -22.70
N LYS A 220 -3.40 7.43 -21.85
CA LYS A 220 -2.36 6.98 -20.92
C LYS A 220 -2.86 5.96 -19.91
N LEU A 221 -4.07 6.12 -19.37
CA LEU A 221 -4.67 5.09 -18.51
C LEU A 221 -4.93 3.80 -19.28
N SER A 222 -5.49 3.89 -20.48
CA SER A 222 -5.83 2.73 -21.29
C SER A 222 -4.61 2.00 -21.89
N GLU A 223 -3.47 2.68 -22.04
CA GLU A 223 -2.18 2.11 -22.42
C GLU A 223 -1.43 1.45 -21.24
N PHE A 224 -1.66 1.94 -20.01
CA PHE A 224 -0.96 1.46 -18.82
C PHE A 224 -1.73 0.35 -18.09
N PHE A 225 -3.05 0.47 -17.99
CA PHE A 225 -3.94 -0.40 -17.23
C PHE A 225 -4.91 -1.17 -18.14
N LYS A 226 -5.44 -2.27 -17.60
CA LYS A 226 -6.71 -2.86 -18.04
C LYS A 226 -7.73 -2.85 -16.91
N ILE A 227 -9.00 -2.66 -17.26
CA ILE A 227 -10.12 -2.91 -16.35
C ILE A 227 -10.22 -4.41 -16.12
N VAL A 228 -10.16 -4.83 -14.86
CA VAL A 228 -10.37 -6.22 -14.44
C VAL A 228 -11.83 -6.41 -14.02
N SER A 229 -12.40 -5.43 -13.33
CA SER A 229 -13.82 -5.41 -12.96
C SER A 229 -14.38 -4.01 -12.80
N THR A 230 -15.69 -3.89 -12.99
CA THR A 230 -16.51 -2.74 -12.59
C THR A 230 -17.46 -3.14 -11.46
N SER A 231 -18.10 -2.16 -10.84
CA SER A 231 -19.27 -2.33 -9.96
C SER A 231 -20.23 -1.17 -10.20
N ASN A 232 -21.51 -1.36 -9.88
CA ASN A 232 -22.52 -0.31 -9.94
C ASN A 232 -22.79 0.23 -8.54
N ASP A 233 -22.90 1.55 -8.40
CA ASP A 233 -23.28 2.18 -7.13
C ASP A 233 -24.79 1.99 -6.82
N ARG A 234 -25.26 2.49 -5.66
CA ARG A 234 -26.69 2.37 -5.26
C ARG A 234 -27.69 2.94 -6.27
N LYS A 235 -27.26 3.75 -7.24
CA LYS A 235 -28.08 4.39 -8.28
C LYS A 235 -27.87 3.75 -9.65
N GLY A 236 -27.17 2.61 -9.70
CA GLY A 236 -26.86 1.89 -10.93
C GLY A 236 -25.71 2.49 -11.75
N LYS A 237 -24.99 3.50 -11.24
CA LYS A 237 -23.92 4.15 -11.98
C LYS A 237 -22.65 3.28 -11.97
N PRO A 238 -22.08 2.92 -13.13
CA PRO A 238 -20.88 2.09 -13.19
C PRO A 238 -19.62 2.87 -12.80
N PHE A 239 -18.79 2.26 -11.99
CA PHE A 239 -17.41 2.68 -11.71
C PHE A 239 -16.46 1.47 -11.82
N ILE A 240 -15.19 1.73 -12.08
CA ILE A 240 -14.16 0.69 -12.14
C ILE A 240 -13.84 0.27 -10.71
N SER A 241 -14.01 -1.02 -10.41
CA SER A 241 -13.74 -1.59 -9.09
C SER A 241 -12.33 -2.16 -8.99
N THR A 242 -11.80 -2.74 -10.07
CA THR A 242 -10.44 -3.32 -10.09
C THR A 242 -9.73 -3.06 -11.43
N MET A 243 -8.45 -2.70 -11.38
CA MET A 243 -7.54 -2.59 -12.54
C MET A 243 -6.21 -3.31 -12.24
N GLU A 244 -5.54 -3.80 -13.28
CA GLU A 244 -4.13 -4.21 -13.21
C GLU A 244 -3.33 -3.57 -14.34
N ALA A 245 -2.05 -3.30 -14.11
CA ALA A 245 -1.18 -2.76 -15.15
C ALA A 245 -0.80 -3.84 -16.17
N LEU A 246 -0.86 -3.48 -17.45
CA LEU A 246 -0.60 -4.39 -18.58
C LEU A 246 0.84 -4.92 -18.52
N LYS A 247 1.80 -4.02 -18.35
CA LYS A 247 3.24 -4.32 -18.26
C LYS A 247 3.63 -4.64 -16.81
N TYR A 248 3.52 -3.64 -15.93
CA TYR A 248 4.05 -3.63 -14.56
C TYR A 248 3.26 -4.52 -13.58
N PRO A 249 3.84 -4.93 -12.44
CA PRO A 249 3.16 -5.69 -11.39
C PRO A 249 2.33 -4.77 -10.45
N ILE A 250 1.43 -3.95 -11.01
CA ILE A 250 0.66 -2.95 -10.25
C ILE A 250 -0.82 -3.31 -10.26
N TYR A 251 -1.42 -3.40 -9.08
CA TYR A 251 -2.80 -3.89 -8.86
C TYR A 251 -3.59 -2.87 -8.04
N SER A 252 -4.70 -2.41 -8.60
CA SER A 252 -5.47 -1.27 -8.07
C SER A 252 -6.92 -1.67 -7.80
N PHE A 253 -7.38 -1.47 -6.57
CA PHE A 253 -8.71 -1.82 -6.07
C PHE A 253 -9.41 -0.56 -5.56
N GLN A 254 -10.58 -0.20 -6.09
CA GLN A 254 -11.40 0.90 -5.56
C GLN A 254 -12.14 0.49 -4.27
N TRP A 255 -12.39 -0.82 -4.12
CA TRP A 255 -12.97 -1.49 -2.95
C TRP A 255 -11.87 -1.95 -1.96
N HIS A 256 -12.26 -2.56 -0.84
CA HIS A 256 -11.35 -2.92 0.27
C HIS A 256 -11.24 -4.45 0.49
N PRO A 257 -10.49 -5.20 -0.34
CA PRO A 257 -10.37 -6.66 -0.23
C PRO A 257 -9.85 -7.16 1.11
N ALA A 258 -9.01 -6.40 1.83
CA ALA A 258 -8.43 -6.84 3.10
C ALA A 258 -9.43 -6.86 4.29
N LYS A 259 -10.49 -6.04 4.26
CA LYS A 259 -11.30 -5.73 5.46
C LYS A 259 -12.05 -6.91 6.10
N PRO A 260 -12.62 -7.89 5.36
CA PRO A 260 -13.30 -9.06 5.92
C PRO A 260 -12.49 -9.86 6.97
N LEU A 261 -11.15 -9.83 6.89
CA LEU A 261 -10.28 -10.58 7.81
C LEU A 261 -10.15 -9.94 9.20
N PHE A 262 -10.11 -8.60 9.28
CA PHE A 262 -9.56 -7.90 10.46
C PHE A 262 -10.31 -6.64 10.93
N GLU A 263 -11.35 -6.18 10.24
CA GLU A 263 -12.07 -4.92 10.56
C GLU A 263 -13.53 -5.15 10.99
N TRP A 264 -13.75 -5.32 12.30
CA TRP A 264 -14.97 -5.88 12.89
C TRP A 264 -15.99 -4.84 13.41
N THR A 265 -16.01 -3.61 12.87
CA THR A 265 -16.93 -2.57 13.34
C THR A 265 -18.34 -2.75 12.77
N THR A 266 -19.32 -2.89 13.67
CA THR A 266 -20.76 -3.10 13.36
C THR A 266 -21.42 -1.93 12.64
N LEU A 267 -20.75 -0.77 12.57
CA LEU A 267 -21.20 0.40 11.80
C LEU A 267 -20.96 0.27 10.30
N LYS A 268 -20.22 -0.77 9.86
CA LYS A 268 -19.85 -0.97 8.45
C LYS A 268 -20.49 -2.23 7.86
N ASP A 269 -20.92 -2.14 6.60
CA ASP A 269 -21.51 -3.25 5.82
C ASP A 269 -20.44 -4.27 5.33
N ILE A 270 -19.41 -4.53 6.15
CA ILE A 270 -18.35 -5.49 5.83
C ILE A 270 -18.92 -6.90 6.00
N ARG A 271 -18.84 -7.73 4.96
CA ARG A 271 -19.19 -9.16 5.08
C ARG A 271 -18.03 -9.90 5.72
N HIS A 272 -18.35 -10.74 6.71
CA HIS A 272 -17.42 -11.64 7.42
C HIS A 272 -17.83 -13.11 7.23
N THR A 273 -18.45 -13.45 6.08
CA THR A 273 -18.76 -14.85 5.75
C THR A 273 -17.50 -15.60 5.30
N GLU A 274 -17.56 -16.93 5.24
CA GLU A 274 -16.42 -17.75 4.80
C GLU A 274 -15.94 -17.36 3.40
N GLU A 275 -16.86 -17.05 2.49
CA GLU A 275 -16.55 -16.59 1.14
C GLU A 275 -15.79 -15.26 1.15
N ALA A 276 -16.15 -14.32 2.03
CA ALA A 276 -15.48 -13.02 2.16
C ALA A 276 -14.04 -13.18 2.68
N VAL A 277 -13.83 -14.09 3.62
CA VAL A 277 -12.52 -14.47 4.16
C VAL A 277 -11.66 -15.15 3.10
N LEU A 278 -12.23 -16.09 2.32
CA LEU A 278 -11.53 -16.78 1.23
C LEU A 278 -11.14 -15.82 0.09
N ILE A 279 -12.01 -14.88 -0.28
CA ILE A 279 -11.70 -13.80 -1.24
C ILE A 279 -10.53 -12.95 -0.73
N ALA A 280 -10.60 -12.49 0.52
CA ALA A 280 -9.59 -11.61 1.10
C ALA A 280 -8.20 -12.28 1.19
N GLN A 281 -8.16 -13.55 1.62
CA GLN A 281 -6.92 -14.33 1.67
C GLN A 281 -6.35 -14.60 0.28
N TYR A 282 -7.19 -14.89 -0.74
CA TYR A 282 -6.71 -15.06 -2.12
C TYR A 282 -5.93 -13.83 -2.62
N PHE A 283 -6.45 -12.62 -2.39
CA PHE A 283 -5.74 -11.40 -2.80
C PHE A 283 -4.44 -11.19 -2.01
N ALA A 284 -4.45 -11.45 -0.70
CA ALA A 284 -3.24 -11.37 0.13
C ALA A 284 -2.14 -12.35 -0.37
N ASP A 285 -2.51 -13.62 -0.59
CA ASP A 285 -1.62 -14.66 -1.11
C ASP A 285 -1.11 -14.30 -2.52
N PHE A 286 -1.97 -13.79 -3.40
CA PHE A 286 -1.57 -13.32 -4.73
C PHE A 286 -0.50 -12.23 -4.63
N PHE A 287 -0.75 -11.17 -3.87
CA PHE A 287 0.15 -10.01 -3.81
C PHE A 287 1.50 -10.34 -3.16
N VAL A 288 1.49 -11.13 -2.07
CA VAL A 288 2.75 -11.59 -1.47
C VAL A 288 3.51 -12.53 -2.42
N ASN A 289 2.83 -13.34 -3.24
CA ASN A 289 3.52 -14.14 -4.27
C ASN A 289 4.14 -13.28 -5.38
N GLN A 290 3.56 -12.13 -5.75
CA GLN A 290 4.24 -11.17 -6.63
C GLN A 290 5.50 -10.59 -5.95
N ALA A 291 5.45 -10.28 -4.65
CA ALA A 291 6.61 -9.79 -3.91
C ALA A 291 7.75 -10.81 -3.80
N ARG A 292 7.45 -12.12 -3.83
CA ARG A 292 8.47 -13.19 -3.88
C ARG A 292 9.30 -13.17 -5.18
N LEU A 293 8.91 -12.41 -6.20
CA LEU A 293 9.65 -12.22 -7.45
C LEU A 293 10.69 -11.08 -7.42
N SER A 294 10.69 -10.24 -6.38
CA SER A 294 11.69 -9.20 -6.17
C SER A 294 12.93 -9.77 -5.47
N ASP A 295 14.14 -9.36 -5.88
CA ASP A 295 15.39 -9.73 -5.20
C ASP A 295 15.89 -8.70 -4.19
N HIS A 296 15.18 -7.59 -3.99
CA HIS A 296 15.49 -6.52 -3.04
C HIS A 296 15.66 -7.02 -1.59
N ARG A 297 16.51 -6.32 -0.83
CA ARG A 297 16.86 -6.64 0.57
C ARG A 297 17.54 -5.45 1.23
N PHE A 298 17.36 -5.30 2.54
CA PHE A 298 18.11 -4.33 3.33
C PHE A 298 19.63 -4.60 3.27
N PRO A 299 20.48 -3.54 3.29
CA PRO A 299 21.94 -3.69 3.28
C PRO A 299 22.50 -4.53 4.44
N SER A 300 21.81 -4.57 5.59
CA SER A 300 22.16 -5.43 6.71
C SER A 300 20.95 -5.92 7.50
N THR A 301 21.11 -7.04 8.21
CA THR A 301 20.10 -7.57 9.15
C THR A 301 19.78 -6.60 10.29
N GLU A 302 20.73 -5.74 10.68
CA GLU A 302 20.49 -4.72 11.72
C GLU A 302 19.70 -3.52 11.23
N GLU A 303 19.71 -3.23 9.93
CA GLU A 303 18.80 -2.26 9.32
C GLU A 303 17.42 -2.88 9.08
N GLU A 304 17.37 -4.14 8.60
CA GLU A 304 16.13 -4.92 8.48
C GLU A 304 15.36 -4.93 9.82
N LYS A 305 16.04 -5.34 10.91
CA LYS A 305 15.48 -5.37 12.27
C LYS A 305 14.90 -4.04 12.71
N LYS A 306 15.57 -2.92 12.43
CA LYS A 306 15.14 -1.57 12.84
C LYS A 306 13.98 -1.01 12.00
N ALA A 307 13.85 -1.46 10.74
CA ALA A 307 12.79 -1.01 9.85
C ALA A 307 11.47 -1.77 10.07
N LEU A 308 11.51 -3.02 10.52
CA LEU A 308 10.32 -3.87 10.67
C LEU A 308 9.25 -3.28 11.60
N ILE A 309 7.98 -3.59 11.30
CA ILE A 309 6.82 -3.15 12.07
C ILE A 309 6.86 -3.57 13.55
N TYR A 310 7.63 -4.61 13.90
CA TYR A 310 7.77 -5.13 15.27
C TYR A 310 8.39 -4.14 16.28
N ASN A 311 8.97 -3.04 15.81
CA ASN A 311 9.46 -1.94 16.67
C ASN A 311 8.35 -0.96 17.09
N TYR A 312 7.12 -1.13 16.59
CA TYR A 312 6.01 -0.21 16.79
C TYR A 312 4.87 -0.91 17.54
N THR A 313 4.37 -0.29 18.60
CA THR A 313 3.18 -0.80 19.32
C THR A 313 1.92 -0.24 18.66
N PRO A 314 0.92 -1.07 18.30
CA PRO A 314 -0.34 -0.59 17.76
C PRO A 314 -1.27 -0.11 18.88
N THR A 315 -1.94 1.02 18.67
CA THR A 315 -2.97 1.56 19.58
C THR A 315 -4.35 1.12 19.11
N TYR A 316 -5.23 0.75 20.06
CA TYR A 316 -6.65 0.55 19.78
C TYR A 316 -7.31 1.91 19.49
N THR A 317 -7.93 2.03 18.31
CA THR A 317 -8.58 3.24 17.80
C THR A 317 -10.03 2.93 17.41
N GLY A 318 -10.73 2.20 18.28
CA GLY A 318 -12.03 1.54 18.06
C GLY A 318 -13.02 2.32 17.21
N ASP A 319 -13.27 3.57 17.58
CA ASP A 319 -14.31 4.42 16.98
C ASP A 319 -13.92 5.03 15.61
N VAL A 320 -12.66 4.87 15.17
CA VAL A 320 -12.13 5.54 13.97
C VAL A 320 -11.51 4.56 12.97
N VAL A 321 -10.55 3.72 13.40
CA VAL A 321 -9.78 2.82 12.51
C VAL A 321 -9.48 1.45 13.14
N SER A 322 -10.26 1.05 14.15
CA SER A 322 -10.15 -0.16 14.97
C SER A 322 -8.80 -0.36 15.68
N VAL A 323 -7.70 -0.58 14.95
CA VAL A 323 -6.33 -0.69 15.47
C VAL A 323 -5.35 -0.03 14.49
N SER A 324 -4.54 0.90 14.98
CA SER A 324 -3.56 1.64 14.18
C SER A 324 -2.19 1.72 14.86
N TYR A 325 -1.13 1.49 14.09
CA TYR A 325 0.21 1.90 14.47
C TYR A 325 0.32 3.42 14.31
N LEU A 326 0.73 4.10 15.37
CA LEU A 326 0.80 5.56 15.46
C LEU A 326 2.25 5.96 15.75
N VAL A 327 2.77 6.91 14.97
CA VAL A 327 4.21 7.22 14.97
C VAL A 327 4.45 8.53 15.74
N PRO A 328 5.14 8.48 16.90
CA PRO A 328 5.45 9.67 17.67
C PRO A 328 6.48 10.57 16.98
N VAL A 329 6.51 11.84 17.39
CA VAL A 329 7.43 12.87 16.85
C VAL A 329 8.87 12.57 17.25
N ARG A 330 9.82 12.65 16.30
CA ARG A 330 11.24 12.84 16.63
C ARG A 330 11.46 14.28 17.09
N GLU A 331 11.72 14.50 18.37
CA GLU A 331 12.09 15.82 18.89
C GLU A 331 13.35 16.37 18.20
N VAL A 332 13.31 17.63 17.79
CA VAL A 332 14.47 18.35 17.22
C VAL A 332 15.00 19.36 18.24
N LYS A 333 16.15 19.06 18.85
CA LYS A 333 16.78 19.95 19.85
C LYS A 333 17.49 21.13 19.17
N MET A 334 17.02 22.35 19.45
CA MET A 334 17.64 23.61 19.02
C MET A 334 18.79 24.04 19.96
N PRO A 335 19.92 24.59 19.44
CA PRO A 335 21.01 25.12 20.26
C PRO A 335 20.78 26.57 20.75
N ALA A 336 21.32 26.90 21.92
CA ALA A 336 21.09 28.20 22.59
C ALA A 336 22.08 29.31 22.18
N LYS A 337 21.62 30.57 22.20
CA LYS A 337 22.43 31.78 21.92
C LYS A 337 23.13 32.31 23.18
N LYS A 338 24.40 32.73 23.06
CA LYS A 338 25.14 33.47 24.10
C LYS A 338 24.99 35.00 23.94
N LYS A 339 25.06 35.74 25.05
CA LYS A 339 25.15 37.22 25.10
C LYS A 339 26.57 37.67 25.48
N GLY A 340 27.00 38.85 25.00
CA GLY A 340 28.26 39.51 25.39
C GLY A 340 28.05 40.75 26.29
N LYS A 341 29.12 41.26 26.92
CA LYS A 341 29.14 42.48 27.76
C LYS A 341 30.15 43.51 27.23
N LYS A 342 29.90 44.81 27.51
CA LYS A 342 30.82 45.95 27.29
C LYS A 342 31.72 46.22 28.52
N LYS A 343 32.72 47.10 28.36
CA LYS A 343 33.64 47.62 29.39
C LYS A 343 34.09 49.05 29.02
N GLU A 344 34.43 49.90 29.99
CA GLU A 344 34.95 51.28 29.81
C GLU A 344 36.21 51.56 30.70
N LYS A 345 36.76 52.78 30.65
CA LYS A 345 38.09 53.19 31.18
C LYS A 345 38.06 54.50 32.00
N GLY A 346 39.11 54.77 32.78
CA GLY A 346 39.37 56.03 33.52
C GLY A 346 40.88 56.39 33.65
N SER A 347 41.20 57.55 34.23
CA SER A 347 42.54 58.22 34.31
C SER A 347 42.60 59.20 35.52
N SER A 348 43.65 59.95 35.92
CA SER A 348 44.97 60.23 35.30
C SER A 348 46.16 60.37 36.31
N ARG A 349 46.69 61.58 36.60
CA ARG A 349 48.02 61.87 37.21
C ARG A 349 48.15 63.35 37.71
N GLY A 350 49.18 63.69 38.52
CA GLY A 350 49.51 65.06 39.00
C GLY A 350 51.03 65.39 39.06
N GLU A 351 51.41 66.59 39.58
CA GLU A 351 52.73 67.27 39.42
C GLU A 351 53.43 67.78 40.74
N LYS A 352 54.34 68.78 40.71
CA LYS A 352 55.43 69.11 41.70
C LYS A 352 55.65 70.63 41.94
N GLU A 353 56.47 71.04 42.95
CA GLU A 353 57.46 72.19 43.01
C GLU A 353 58.14 72.21 44.45
N GLU A 354 59.11 73.03 44.94
CA GLU A 354 59.86 74.27 44.54
C GLU A 354 61.32 74.36 45.19
N GLU A 355 61.78 75.55 45.68
CA GLU A 355 62.97 75.89 46.58
C GLU A 355 64.44 75.98 46.04
N GLU A 356 65.41 76.82 46.53
CA GLU A 356 65.45 78.17 47.23
C GLU A 356 66.92 78.76 47.36
N GLY A 357 67.14 80.03 47.84
CA GLY A 357 68.27 80.40 48.75
C GLY A 357 69.24 81.65 48.55
N GLY A 358 69.27 82.61 49.51
CA GLY A 358 70.43 83.47 49.98
C GLY A 358 70.87 84.79 49.24
N GLY A 359 71.68 85.76 49.76
CA GLY A 359 72.04 86.18 51.16
C GLY A 359 73.37 87.04 51.40
N LYS A 360 73.33 88.15 52.19
CA LYS A 360 74.44 88.92 52.93
C LYS A 360 75.47 89.82 52.16
N PRO A 361 76.29 90.74 52.79
CA PRO A 361 76.29 91.44 54.12
C PRO A 361 76.61 93.00 54.15
N GLU A 362 76.81 93.56 55.36
CA GLU A 362 77.08 94.95 55.87
C GLU A 362 78.54 95.53 55.71
N PRO A 363 78.95 96.72 56.30
CA PRO A 363 78.25 97.84 57.01
C PRO A 363 78.54 99.24 56.33
N THR A 364 78.59 100.48 56.87
CA THR A 364 78.52 101.15 58.22
C THR A 364 78.21 102.68 58.06
N GLY A 365 77.93 103.46 59.14
CA GLY A 365 78.10 104.94 59.14
C GLY A 365 77.27 105.75 60.16
N LYS A 366 77.91 106.54 61.04
CA LYS A 366 77.28 107.07 62.29
C LYS A 366 76.57 108.42 62.28
N GLU A 367 76.68 109.24 61.23
CA GLU A 367 75.93 110.52 61.16
C GLU A 367 74.59 110.40 60.42
N GLN A 368 74.24 109.18 59.97
CA GLN A 368 72.90 108.85 59.47
C GLN A 368 71.95 108.39 60.58
N GLU A 369 72.47 108.00 61.75
CA GLU A 369 71.77 107.29 62.84
C GLU A 369 70.54 108.08 63.32
N LEU A 370 70.72 109.32 63.79
CA LEU A 370 69.64 110.21 64.25
C LEU A 370 68.60 110.59 63.16
N ARG A 371 68.97 110.44 61.88
CA ARG A 371 68.09 110.71 60.73
C ARG A 371 67.37 109.45 60.22
N ARG A 372 67.84 108.26 60.61
CA ARG A 372 67.12 106.99 60.50
C ARG A 372 66.06 106.92 61.58
N GLU A 373 66.43 107.08 62.86
CA GLU A 373 65.51 106.94 64.01
C GLU A 373 64.17 107.71 63.87
N ARG A 374 64.19 108.94 63.31
CA ARG A 374 62.95 109.69 63.05
C ARG A 374 62.09 109.11 61.93
N LYS A 375 62.71 108.76 60.80
CA LYS A 375 62.03 108.08 59.69
C LYS A 375 61.54 106.69 60.09
N GLU A 376 62.28 106.02 60.95
CA GLU A 376 61.98 104.72 61.52
C GLU A 376 60.80 104.80 62.48
N ASN A 377 60.65 105.89 63.25
CA ASN A 377 59.44 106.13 64.05
C ASN A 377 58.21 106.49 63.20
N GLU A 378 58.35 107.28 62.12
CA GLU A 378 57.25 107.52 61.17
C GLU A 378 56.86 106.21 60.47
N TRP A 379 57.83 105.45 59.95
CA TRP A 379 57.63 104.14 59.34
C TRP A 379 57.00 103.14 60.31
N LEU A 380 57.43 103.07 61.57
CA LEU A 380 56.81 102.21 62.59
C LEU A 380 55.35 102.61 62.90
N GLN A 381 54.97 103.88 62.74
CA GLN A 381 53.57 104.30 62.86
C GLN A 381 52.74 103.93 61.63
N GLU A 382 53.31 104.02 60.43
CA GLU A 382 52.70 103.53 59.19
C GLU A 382 52.54 102.00 59.21
N GLU A 383 53.60 101.26 59.54
CA GLU A 383 53.63 99.81 59.74
C GLU A 383 52.58 99.39 60.80
N ALA A 384 52.46 100.14 61.89
CA ALA A 384 51.44 99.88 62.92
C ALA A 384 50.02 100.29 62.50
N GLN A 385 49.81 101.09 61.45
CA GLN A 385 48.49 101.27 60.83
C GLN A 385 48.21 100.17 59.81
N GLN A 386 49.19 99.83 58.97
CA GLN A 386 49.14 98.77 57.97
C GLN A 386 48.83 97.41 58.63
N THR A 387 49.55 97.05 59.69
CA THR A 387 49.30 95.84 60.50
C THR A 387 47.87 95.80 61.05
N ARG A 388 47.27 96.94 61.40
CA ARG A 388 45.88 97.03 61.88
C ARG A 388 44.86 96.90 60.74
N LEU A 389 45.14 97.43 59.56
CA LEU A 389 44.34 97.23 58.35
C LEU A 389 44.37 95.76 57.93
N GLU A 390 45.55 95.16 57.79
CA GLU A 390 45.74 93.75 57.44
C GLU A 390 45.11 92.81 58.48
N SER A 391 45.22 93.12 59.77
CA SER A 391 44.51 92.38 60.84
C SER A 391 42.99 92.49 60.69
N HIS A 392 42.46 93.65 60.31
CA HIS A 392 41.03 93.85 60.08
C HIS A 392 40.54 93.10 58.84
N GLU A 393 41.31 93.12 57.74
CA GLU A 393 41.01 92.35 56.53
C GLU A 393 41.08 90.84 56.79
N TYR A 394 42.08 90.36 57.53
CA TYR A 394 42.20 88.96 57.95
C TYR A 394 41.00 88.53 58.81
N MET A 395 40.59 89.35 59.78
CA MET A 395 39.40 89.08 60.60
C MET A 395 38.11 89.09 59.77
N SER A 396 37.98 90.00 58.79
CA SER A 396 36.86 90.05 57.85
C SER A 396 36.82 88.81 56.94
N TYR A 397 37.97 88.35 56.45
CA TYR A 397 38.13 87.12 55.69
C TYR A 397 37.76 85.89 56.53
N MET A 398 38.28 85.79 57.77
CA MET A 398 37.99 84.67 58.66
C MET A 398 36.53 84.64 59.12
N ALA A 399 35.89 85.79 59.34
CA ALA A 399 34.46 85.89 59.59
C ALA A 399 33.65 85.36 58.38
N LYS A 400 33.94 85.84 57.16
CA LYS A 400 33.27 85.37 55.93
C LYS A 400 33.51 83.88 55.67
N LYS A 401 34.71 83.36 55.95
CA LYS A 401 35.08 81.94 55.81
C LYS A 401 34.34 81.06 56.83
N THR A 402 34.17 81.54 58.05
CA THR A 402 33.39 80.87 59.11
C THR A 402 31.90 80.88 58.78
N GLN A 403 31.34 82.03 58.39
CA GLN A 403 29.95 82.16 57.98
C GLN A 403 29.61 81.23 56.80
N LYS A 404 30.45 81.20 55.75
CA LYS A 404 30.27 80.28 54.61
C LYS A 404 30.26 78.81 55.05
N ARG A 405 31.18 78.40 55.93
CA ARG A 405 31.18 77.04 56.49
C ARG A 405 29.90 76.73 57.26
N GLN A 406 29.43 77.67 58.08
CA GLN A 406 28.23 77.48 58.90
C GLN A 406 26.95 77.42 58.05
N THR A 407 26.81 78.24 57.01
CA THR A 407 25.70 78.12 56.05
C THR A 407 25.74 76.81 55.26
N THR A 408 26.93 76.31 54.90
CA THR A 408 27.07 75.00 54.25
C THR A 408 26.68 73.85 55.19
N ILE A 409 27.03 73.94 56.48
CA ILE A 409 26.64 72.94 57.49
C ILE A 409 25.13 72.92 57.70
N ILE A 410 24.47 74.07 57.79
CA ILE A 410 23.01 74.18 57.89
C ILE A 410 22.37 73.58 56.63
N SER A 411 22.80 74.00 55.44
CA SER A 411 22.28 73.49 54.16
C SER A 411 22.46 71.98 54.00
N LEU A 412 23.55 71.37 54.48
CA LEU A 412 23.70 69.91 54.52
C LEU A 412 22.74 69.27 55.54
N SER A 413 22.57 69.87 56.72
CA SER A 413 21.65 69.36 57.74
C SER A 413 20.21 69.30 57.24
N ASP A 414 19.76 70.37 56.58
CA ASP A 414 18.40 70.47 56.02
C ASP A 414 18.20 69.44 54.89
N SER A 415 19.20 69.28 54.01
CA SER A 415 19.20 68.27 52.95
C SER A 415 19.14 66.84 53.49
N ASN A 416 19.98 66.52 54.48
CA ASN A 416 20.00 65.20 55.13
C ASN A 416 18.67 64.90 55.85
N GLN A 417 18.04 65.91 56.46
CA GLN A 417 16.75 65.76 57.13
C GLN A 417 15.61 65.51 56.13
N GLN A 418 15.63 66.18 54.97
CA GLN A 418 14.69 65.89 53.88
C GLN A 418 14.88 64.48 53.29
N GLU A 419 16.13 64.04 53.09
CA GLU A 419 16.41 62.67 52.63
C GLU A 419 15.92 61.61 53.63
N LEU A 420 16.13 61.82 54.94
CA LEU A 420 15.63 60.93 55.98
C LEU A 420 14.10 60.84 55.99
N GLU A 421 13.38 61.95 55.76
CA GLU A 421 11.91 61.93 55.68
C GLU A 421 11.41 61.22 54.41
N ASN A 422 12.07 61.45 53.26
CA ASN A 422 11.78 60.73 52.02
C ASN A 422 11.98 59.20 52.18
N ILE A 423 13.04 58.79 52.88
CA ILE A 423 13.34 57.37 53.17
C ILE A 423 12.28 56.74 54.11
N LYS A 424 11.77 57.48 55.10
CA LYS A 424 10.64 57.03 55.94
C LYS A 424 9.39 56.78 55.10
N GLN A 425 9.01 57.75 54.25
CA GLN A 425 7.82 57.64 53.39
C GLN A 425 7.92 56.45 52.43
N GLN A 426 9.08 56.25 51.79
CA GLN A 426 9.32 55.08 50.92
C GLN A 426 9.25 53.75 51.70
N ARG A 427 9.74 53.71 52.93
CA ARG A 427 9.65 52.53 53.80
C ARG A 427 8.20 52.23 54.19
N GLU A 428 7.40 53.24 54.51
CA GLU A 428 6.00 53.11 54.89
C GLU A 428 5.14 52.67 53.69
N GLN A 429 5.35 53.25 52.51
CA GLN A 429 4.72 52.80 51.27
C GLN A 429 5.06 51.34 50.96
N MET A 430 6.33 50.94 51.02
CA MET A 430 6.71 49.53 50.84
C MET A 430 6.06 48.61 51.88
N LEU A 431 5.99 49.01 53.15
CA LEU A 431 5.34 48.22 54.19
C LEU A 431 3.86 47.97 53.88
N ASN A 432 3.14 48.99 53.41
CA ASN A 432 1.74 48.85 52.99
C ASN A 432 1.60 47.93 51.77
N GLU A 433 2.42 48.09 50.74
CA GLU A 433 2.42 47.18 49.59
C GLU A 433 2.69 45.71 49.99
N TYR A 434 3.64 45.46 50.90
CA TYR A 434 3.91 44.12 51.41
C TYR A 434 2.79 43.59 52.30
N GLN A 435 2.07 44.45 53.02
CA GLN A 435 0.89 44.09 53.81
C GLN A 435 -0.25 43.63 52.89
N GLU A 436 -0.55 44.37 51.82
CA GLU A 436 -1.55 44.02 50.80
C GLU A 436 -1.18 42.73 50.07
N LYS A 437 0.06 42.61 49.58
CA LYS A 437 0.57 41.39 48.93
C LYS A 437 0.44 40.17 49.85
N LYS A 438 0.70 40.33 51.15
CA LYS A 438 0.54 39.27 52.17
C LYS A 438 -0.92 38.91 52.45
N GLN A 439 -1.87 39.85 52.34
CA GLN A 439 -3.30 39.56 52.44
C GLN A 439 -3.81 38.82 51.20
N ALA A 440 -3.47 39.30 50.00
CA ALA A 440 -3.84 38.63 48.74
C ALA A 440 -3.30 37.19 48.67
N LEU A 441 -2.05 36.96 49.09
CA LEU A 441 -1.43 35.63 49.09
C LEU A 441 -2.07 34.69 50.13
N LYS A 442 -2.58 35.21 51.25
CA LYS A 442 -3.41 34.44 52.20
C LYS A 442 -4.77 34.06 51.62
N GLN A 443 -5.42 34.95 50.88
CA GLN A 443 -6.69 34.64 50.23
C GLN A 443 -6.49 33.55 49.17
N LEU A 444 -5.47 33.69 48.32
CA LEU A 444 -5.11 32.70 47.32
C LEU A 444 -4.76 31.32 47.94
N MET A 445 -4.09 31.29 49.09
CA MET A 445 -3.86 30.04 49.83
C MET A 445 -5.19 29.36 50.19
N LEU A 446 -6.15 30.10 50.76
CA LEU A 446 -7.44 29.57 51.21
C LEU A 446 -8.32 29.11 50.03
N GLU A 447 -8.27 29.83 48.90
CA GLU A 447 -8.90 29.41 47.63
C GLU A 447 -8.30 28.09 47.12
N LYS A 448 -6.97 27.91 47.21
CA LYS A 448 -6.30 26.66 46.81
C LYS A 448 -6.47 25.51 47.80
N GLU A 449 -6.61 25.78 49.10
CA GLU A 449 -7.01 24.78 50.10
C GLU A 449 -8.44 24.28 49.82
N ALA A 450 -9.35 25.15 49.38
CA ALA A 450 -10.71 24.76 48.97
C ALA A 450 -10.74 23.95 47.66
N GLU A 451 -9.96 24.33 46.64
CA GLU A 451 -9.79 23.53 45.41
C GLU A 451 -9.21 22.13 45.71
N LEU A 452 -8.24 22.04 46.63
CA LEU A 452 -7.69 20.76 47.08
C LEU A 452 -8.71 19.94 47.86
N ALA A 453 -9.58 20.55 48.67
CA ALA A 453 -10.65 19.81 49.35
C ALA A 453 -11.68 19.23 48.36
N LEU A 454 -12.07 19.99 47.33
CA LEU A 454 -12.99 19.53 46.28
C LEU A 454 -12.38 18.37 45.48
N THR A 455 -11.16 18.54 44.96
CA THR A 455 -10.50 17.50 44.15
C THR A 455 -10.16 16.23 44.94
N ASN A 456 -9.91 16.32 46.25
CA ASN A 456 -9.78 15.12 47.10
C ASN A 456 -11.12 14.37 47.28
N ASN A 457 -12.27 15.06 47.31
CA ASN A 457 -13.58 14.40 47.33
C ASN A 457 -13.88 13.71 45.99
N GLU A 458 -13.59 14.37 44.87
CA GLU A 458 -13.70 13.76 43.52
C GLU A 458 -12.83 12.50 43.40
N LEU A 459 -11.62 12.51 43.97
CA LEU A 459 -10.75 11.32 44.03
C LEU A 459 -11.30 10.20 44.90
N ALA A 460 -12.03 10.50 45.97
CA ALA A 460 -12.70 9.50 46.80
C ALA A 460 -13.90 8.85 46.09
N GLU A 461 -14.73 9.65 45.39
CA GLU A 461 -15.81 9.12 44.54
C GLU A 461 -15.29 8.19 43.42
N LEU A 462 -14.07 8.43 42.94
CA LEU A 462 -13.40 7.57 41.96
C LEU A 462 -12.83 6.25 42.55
N GLU A 463 -12.78 6.05 43.86
CA GLU A 463 -12.23 4.82 44.45
C GLU A 463 -13.16 3.60 44.25
N GLU A 464 -14.49 3.82 44.26
CA GLU A 464 -15.48 2.78 43.90
C GLU A 464 -15.32 2.33 42.44
N TYR A 465 -15.07 3.26 41.53
CA TYR A 465 -14.77 2.94 40.13
C TYR A 465 -13.44 2.18 39.95
N GLN A 466 -12.44 2.46 40.79
CA GLN A 466 -11.18 1.70 40.77
C GLN A 466 -11.36 0.27 41.31
N THR A 467 -12.18 0.05 42.34
CA THR A 467 -12.48 -1.30 42.83
C THR A 467 -13.27 -2.09 41.80
N LEU A 468 -14.35 -1.53 41.25
CA LEU A 468 -15.11 -2.15 40.16
C LEU A 468 -14.23 -2.50 38.94
N GLN A 469 -13.26 -1.65 38.59
CA GLN A 469 -12.32 -1.95 37.50
C GLN A 469 -11.35 -3.10 37.83
N ARG A 470 -10.95 -3.28 39.10
CA ARG A 470 -10.13 -4.42 39.53
C ARG A 470 -10.92 -5.73 39.42
N ASP A 471 -12.17 -5.72 39.86
CA ASP A 471 -13.04 -6.90 39.83
C ASP A 471 -13.39 -7.30 38.38
N GLN A 472 -13.72 -6.33 37.53
CA GLN A 472 -13.93 -6.57 36.09
C GLN A 472 -12.68 -7.14 35.40
N LYS A 473 -11.47 -6.67 35.78
CA LYS A 473 -10.21 -7.23 35.24
C LYS A 473 -9.96 -8.67 35.71
N ALA A 474 -10.33 -9.01 36.95
CA ALA A 474 -10.24 -10.37 37.46
C ALA A 474 -11.20 -11.32 36.71
N GLU A 475 -12.45 -10.89 36.49
CA GLU A 475 -13.44 -11.68 35.73
C GLU A 475 -13.04 -11.86 34.26
N ILE A 476 -12.52 -10.81 33.60
CA ILE A 476 -11.99 -10.92 32.24
C ILE A 476 -10.85 -11.95 32.18
N ALA A 477 -9.89 -11.92 33.12
CA ALA A 477 -8.80 -12.90 33.16
C ALA A 477 -9.29 -14.35 33.39
N HIS A 478 -10.33 -14.53 34.21
CA HIS A 478 -10.97 -15.82 34.40
C HIS A 478 -11.64 -16.34 33.11
N LEU A 479 -12.42 -15.49 32.43
CA LEU A 479 -13.07 -15.82 31.16
C LEU A 479 -12.06 -16.07 30.03
N GLU A 480 -10.96 -15.32 29.97
CA GLU A 480 -9.86 -15.58 29.03
C GLU A 480 -9.22 -16.96 29.25
N GLN A 481 -9.04 -17.37 30.52
CA GLN A 481 -8.52 -18.69 30.87
C GLN A 481 -9.51 -19.81 30.49
N GLU A 482 -10.81 -19.63 30.70
CA GLU A 482 -11.83 -20.60 30.28
C GLU A 482 -11.89 -20.72 28.74
N VAL A 483 -11.86 -19.59 28.02
CA VAL A 483 -11.80 -19.56 26.55
C VAL A 483 -10.53 -20.26 26.05
N HIS A 484 -9.39 -20.10 26.71
CA HIS A 484 -8.16 -20.83 26.39
C HIS A 484 -8.30 -22.36 26.59
N MET A 485 -8.89 -22.80 27.71
CA MET A 485 -9.17 -24.22 27.96
C MET A 485 -10.12 -24.80 26.90
N MET A 486 -11.18 -24.06 26.56
CA MET A 486 -12.18 -24.51 25.57
C MET A 486 -11.60 -24.55 24.16
N ARG A 487 -10.74 -23.59 23.77
CA ARG A 487 -9.96 -23.65 22.52
C ARG A 487 -9.02 -24.85 22.47
N GLY A 488 -8.39 -25.22 23.59
CA GLY A 488 -7.58 -26.44 23.71
C GLY A 488 -8.38 -27.71 23.40
N LYS A 489 -9.48 -27.93 24.14
CA LYS A 489 -10.41 -29.05 23.95
C LYS A 489 -10.96 -29.12 22.51
N HIS A 490 -11.27 -27.97 21.91
CA HIS A 490 -11.77 -27.89 20.53
C HIS A 490 -10.68 -28.23 19.50
N SER A 491 -9.44 -27.79 19.72
CA SER A 491 -8.28 -28.16 18.88
C SER A 491 -8.02 -29.67 18.90
N GLU A 492 -8.05 -30.31 20.07
CA GLU A 492 -7.92 -31.76 20.20
C GLU A 492 -9.05 -32.51 19.48
N ALA A 493 -10.31 -32.03 19.62
CA ALA A 493 -11.45 -32.60 18.91
C ALA A 493 -11.29 -32.50 17.38
N ILE A 494 -10.86 -31.34 16.86
CA ILE A 494 -10.56 -31.15 15.42
C ILE A 494 -9.44 -32.08 14.97
N GLN A 495 -8.34 -32.21 15.72
CA GLN A 495 -7.24 -33.10 15.37
C GLN A 495 -7.68 -34.56 15.34
N LYS A 496 -8.50 -35.00 16.32
CA LYS A 496 -9.07 -36.34 16.37
C LYS A 496 -9.98 -36.60 15.15
N LEU A 497 -10.89 -35.68 14.84
CA LEU A 497 -11.80 -35.76 13.68
C LEU A 497 -11.01 -35.81 12.36
N LYS A 498 -10.00 -34.93 12.19
CA LYS A 498 -9.09 -34.92 11.04
C LYS A 498 -8.33 -36.24 10.91
N SER A 499 -7.90 -36.85 12.01
CA SER A 499 -7.24 -38.17 11.99
C SER A 499 -8.16 -39.31 11.54
N GLN A 500 -9.47 -39.19 11.80
CA GLN A 500 -10.48 -40.16 11.39
C GLN A 500 -10.82 -39.98 9.90
N PHE A 501 -11.11 -38.75 9.47
CA PHE A 501 -11.36 -38.42 8.06
C PHE A 501 -10.19 -38.80 7.15
N LEU A 502 -8.94 -38.60 7.60
CA LEU A 502 -7.73 -39.03 6.87
C LEU A 502 -7.47 -40.55 6.89
N ARG A 503 -8.23 -41.33 7.65
CA ARG A 503 -8.28 -42.80 7.58
C ARG A 503 -9.40 -43.25 6.66
N GLU A 504 -10.60 -42.72 6.84
CA GLU A 504 -11.77 -42.99 6.00
C GLU A 504 -11.52 -42.63 4.53
N LYS A 505 -10.97 -41.45 4.23
CA LYS A 505 -10.57 -41.07 2.85
C LYS A 505 -9.62 -42.08 2.22
N ARG A 506 -8.64 -42.61 2.99
CA ARG A 506 -7.71 -43.65 2.49
C ARG A 506 -8.36 -45.01 2.31
N SER A 507 -9.43 -45.32 3.05
CA SER A 507 -10.23 -46.53 2.83
C SER A 507 -11.04 -46.41 1.54
N TYR A 508 -11.78 -45.29 1.37
CA TYR A 508 -12.59 -45.05 0.17
C TYR A 508 -11.77 -44.89 -1.11
N GLN A 509 -10.55 -44.33 -1.03
CA GLN A 509 -9.64 -44.30 -2.18
C GLN A 509 -9.27 -45.72 -2.63
N ARG A 510 -8.81 -46.59 -1.72
CA ARG A 510 -8.50 -47.99 -2.04
C ARG A 510 -9.70 -48.73 -2.63
N GLU A 511 -10.85 -48.65 -1.98
CA GLU A 511 -12.07 -49.31 -2.44
C GLU A 511 -12.52 -48.81 -3.83
N SER A 512 -12.26 -47.53 -4.15
CA SER A 512 -12.49 -46.96 -5.48
C SER A 512 -11.46 -47.45 -6.50
N ASP A 513 -10.18 -47.49 -6.13
CA ASP A 513 -9.09 -47.95 -7.01
C ASP A 513 -9.28 -49.43 -7.37
N ASP A 514 -9.61 -50.27 -6.38
CA ASP A 514 -9.94 -51.70 -6.55
C ASP A 514 -11.13 -51.88 -7.51
N LYS A 515 -12.20 -51.09 -7.34
CA LYS A 515 -13.40 -51.12 -8.22
C LYS A 515 -13.10 -50.62 -9.64
N ILE A 516 -12.26 -49.60 -9.79
CA ILE A 516 -11.82 -49.11 -11.10
C ILE A 516 -10.99 -50.19 -11.81
N GLN A 517 -10.14 -50.90 -11.08
CA GLN A 517 -9.37 -52.02 -11.62
C GLN A 517 -10.27 -53.20 -12.03
N GLU A 518 -11.29 -53.55 -11.24
CA GLU A 518 -12.27 -54.58 -11.60
C GLU A 518 -13.05 -54.20 -12.86
N MET A 519 -13.61 -52.99 -12.93
CA MET A 519 -14.33 -52.50 -14.11
C MET A 519 -13.44 -52.44 -15.37
N ALA A 520 -12.17 -52.07 -15.22
CA ALA A 520 -11.21 -52.05 -16.33
C ALA A 520 -10.89 -53.47 -16.85
N GLN A 521 -10.83 -54.48 -15.97
CA GLN A 521 -10.67 -55.88 -16.37
C GLN A 521 -11.91 -56.40 -17.11
N GLN A 522 -13.11 -56.12 -16.59
CA GLN A 522 -14.38 -56.50 -17.23
C GLN A 522 -14.51 -55.86 -18.62
N ALA A 523 -14.31 -54.54 -18.74
CA ALA A 523 -14.37 -53.83 -20.01
C ALA A 523 -13.31 -54.32 -21.03
N SER A 524 -12.11 -54.70 -20.57
CA SER A 524 -11.09 -55.30 -21.43
C SER A 524 -11.50 -56.68 -21.96
N GLN A 525 -12.16 -57.49 -21.13
CA GLN A 525 -12.68 -58.80 -21.52
C GLN A 525 -13.86 -58.69 -22.51
N GLU A 526 -14.80 -57.78 -22.28
CA GLU A 526 -15.91 -57.51 -23.20
C GLU A 526 -15.41 -56.95 -24.54
N ALA A 527 -14.48 -55.98 -24.51
CA ALA A 527 -13.88 -55.43 -25.73
C ALA A 527 -13.19 -56.53 -26.57
N LYS A 528 -12.51 -57.49 -25.91
CA LYS A 528 -11.93 -58.65 -26.60
C LYS A 528 -13.02 -59.52 -27.25
N GLN A 529 -14.09 -59.86 -26.52
CA GLN A 529 -15.19 -60.68 -27.06
C GLN A 529 -15.85 -60.01 -28.28
N CYS A 530 -16.12 -58.70 -28.22
CA CYS A 530 -16.63 -57.92 -29.35
C CYS A 530 -15.68 -57.92 -30.57
N LEU A 531 -14.35 -57.83 -30.35
CA LEU A 531 -13.35 -57.92 -31.42
C LEU A 531 -13.28 -59.32 -32.04
N ASP A 532 -13.31 -60.37 -31.22
CA ASP A 532 -13.33 -61.76 -31.69
C ASP A 532 -14.61 -62.03 -32.52
N GLU A 533 -15.80 -61.63 -32.04
CA GLU A 533 -17.06 -61.73 -32.79
C GLU A 533 -17.01 -60.99 -34.14
N HIS A 534 -16.55 -59.74 -34.14
CA HIS A 534 -16.49 -58.93 -35.36
C HIS A 534 -15.50 -59.54 -36.37
N THR A 535 -14.37 -60.05 -35.89
CA THR A 535 -13.39 -60.80 -36.67
C THR A 535 -13.99 -62.08 -37.27
N HIS A 536 -14.87 -62.78 -36.53
CA HIS A 536 -15.59 -63.94 -37.05
C HIS A 536 -16.62 -63.56 -38.12
N ARG A 537 -17.44 -62.52 -37.91
CA ARG A 537 -18.40 -62.01 -38.92
C ARG A 537 -17.70 -61.64 -40.23
N ILE A 538 -16.60 -60.89 -40.16
CA ILE A 538 -15.78 -60.52 -41.33
C ILE A 538 -15.24 -61.76 -42.06
N LYS A 539 -14.82 -62.82 -41.35
CA LYS A 539 -14.33 -64.07 -41.97
C LYS A 539 -15.42 -64.79 -42.75
N ASP A 540 -16.64 -64.86 -42.21
CA ASP A 540 -17.76 -65.53 -42.88
C ASP A 540 -18.34 -64.71 -44.04
N GLU A 541 -18.42 -63.39 -43.94
CA GLU A 541 -18.74 -62.49 -45.07
C GLU A 541 -17.73 -62.67 -46.22
N ASN A 542 -16.43 -62.64 -45.92
CA ASN A 542 -15.38 -62.93 -46.91
C ASN A 542 -15.52 -64.34 -47.52
N ARG A 543 -16.00 -65.32 -46.76
CA ARG A 543 -16.25 -66.68 -47.25
C ARG A 543 -17.47 -66.76 -48.17
N LEU A 544 -18.49 -65.94 -47.95
CA LEU A 544 -19.65 -65.81 -48.84
C LEU A 544 -19.27 -65.08 -50.14
N LEU A 545 -18.63 -63.91 -50.05
CA LEU A 545 -18.17 -63.14 -51.21
C LEU A 545 -17.24 -63.96 -52.13
N ARG A 546 -16.36 -64.80 -51.56
CA ARG A 546 -15.52 -65.73 -52.33
C ARG A 546 -16.33 -66.80 -53.07
N LYS A 547 -17.44 -67.29 -52.52
CA LYS A 547 -18.35 -68.24 -53.23
C LYS A 547 -19.06 -67.53 -54.38
N GLU A 548 -19.57 -66.32 -54.16
CA GLU A 548 -20.26 -65.53 -55.18
C GLU A 548 -19.33 -65.18 -56.34
N LEU A 549 -18.11 -64.73 -56.06
CA LEU A 549 -17.07 -64.47 -57.06
C LEU A 549 -16.76 -65.72 -57.90
N LEU A 550 -16.68 -66.90 -57.28
CA LEU A 550 -16.49 -68.16 -57.99
C LEU A 550 -17.70 -68.57 -58.85
N GLN A 551 -18.93 -68.28 -58.41
CA GLN A 551 -20.13 -68.47 -59.24
C GLN A 551 -20.16 -67.52 -60.44
N LEU A 552 -19.81 -66.24 -60.23
CA LEU A 552 -19.71 -65.24 -61.29
C LEU A 552 -18.66 -65.66 -62.33
N ILE A 553 -17.45 -66.04 -61.92
CA ILE A 553 -16.39 -66.52 -62.82
C ILE A 553 -16.87 -67.73 -63.65
N ARG A 554 -17.61 -68.68 -63.05
CA ARG A 554 -18.20 -69.82 -63.78
C ARG A 554 -19.24 -69.37 -64.82
N ARG A 555 -20.15 -68.44 -64.46
CA ARG A 555 -21.13 -67.86 -65.40
C ARG A 555 -20.44 -67.12 -66.55
N THR A 556 -19.41 -66.33 -66.27
CA THR A 556 -18.65 -65.60 -67.30
C THR A 556 -17.94 -66.56 -68.27
N ARG A 557 -17.41 -67.69 -67.80
CA ARG A 557 -16.82 -68.73 -68.67
C ARG A 557 -17.86 -69.39 -69.57
N ALA A 558 -18.98 -69.85 -69.01
CA ALA A 558 -20.05 -70.45 -69.80
C ALA A 558 -20.64 -69.48 -70.86
N LEU A 559 -20.77 -68.19 -70.52
CA LEU A 559 -21.17 -67.15 -71.47
C LEU A 559 -20.11 -66.90 -72.56
N HIS A 560 -18.82 -67.07 -72.25
CA HIS A 560 -17.75 -66.94 -73.24
C HIS A 560 -17.67 -68.16 -74.17
N GLU A 561 -17.82 -69.37 -73.63
CA GLU A 561 -17.94 -70.62 -74.39
C GLU A 561 -19.12 -70.55 -75.37
N HIS A 562 -20.31 -70.16 -74.89
CA HIS A 562 -21.49 -70.00 -75.75
C HIS A 562 -21.34 -68.88 -76.79
N ARG A 563 -20.57 -67.82 -76.49
CA ARG A 563 -20.22 -66.80 -77.49
C ARG A 563 -19.34 -67.37 -78.61
N GLN A 564 -18.39 -68.25 -78.28
CA GLN A 564 -17.56 -68.94 -79.28
C GLN A 564 -18.38 -69.91 -80.15
N GLU A 565 -19.35 -70.63 -79.56
CA GLU A 565 -20.30 -71.45 -80.33
C GLU A 565 -21.09 -70.61 -81.35
N LEU A 566 -21.64 -69.47 -80.92
CA LEU A 566 -22.37 -68.54 -81.78
C LEU A 566 -21.47 -67.93 -82.87
N GLU A 567 -20.20 -67.63 -82.56
CA GLU A 567 -19.22 -67.19 -83.56
C GLU A 567 -18.93 -68.26 -84.63
N GLU A 568 -18.83 -69.55 -84.27
CA GLU A 568 -18.67 -70.65 -85.23
C GLU A 568 -19.95 -70.97 -86.02
N GLN A 569 -21.12 -70.92 -85.37
CA GLN A 569 -22.40 -71.03 -86.09
C GLN A 569 -22.55 -69.92 -87.13
N HIS A 570 -22.19 -68.68 -86.79
CA HIS A 570 -22.19 -67.55 -87.72
C HIS A 570 -21.19 -67.75 -88.88
N LYS A 571 -19.96 -68.23 -88.61
CA LYS A 571 -18.99 -68.60 -89.67
C LYS A 571 -19.53 -69.71 -90.58
N THR A 572 -20.28 -70.67 -90.04
CA THR A 572 -20.84 -71.80 -90.78
C THR A 572 -21.98 -71.33 -91.69
N LEU A 573 -22.90 -70.52 -91.17
CA LEU A 573 -23.97 -69.87 -91.95
C LEU A 573 -23.41 -68.98 -93.06
N LEU A 574 -22.32 -68.24 -92.82
CA LEU A 574 -21.64 -67.46 -93.86
C LEU A 574 -21.10 -68.36 -94.99
N ARG A 575 -20.54 -69.53 -94.67
CA ARG A 575 -20.12 -70.52 -95.68
C ARG A 575 -21.31 -71.04 -96.47
N GLU A 576 -22.42 -71.38 -95.82
CA GLU A 576 -23.65 -71.85 -96.51
C GLU A 576 -24.27 -70.78 -97.43
N VAL A 577 -24.30 -69.52 -97.00
CA VAL A 577 -24.71 -68.38 -97.84
C VAL A 577 -23.77 -68.20 -99.03
N GLN A 578 -22.46 -68.42 -98.86
CA GLN A 578 -21.49 -68.35 -99.94
C GLN A 578 -21.61 -69.52 -100.93
N TYR A 579 -21.74 -70.77 -100.44
CA TYR A 579 -22.08 -71.92 -101.28
C TYR A 579 -23.40 -71.71 -102.04
N SER A 580 -24.41 -71.10 -101.40
CA SER A 580 -25.68 -70.77 -102.04
C SER A 580 -25.54 -69.70 -103.13
N ARG A 581 -24.66 -68.71 -102.95
CA ARG A 581 -24.30 -67.73 -103.99
C ARG A 581 -23.55 -68.39 -105.15
N ASP A 582 -22.61 -69.28 -104.87
CA ASP A 582 -21.80 -69.93 -105.91
C ASP A 582 -22.59 -71.02 -106.66
N LEU A 583 -23.56 -71.70 -106.01
CA LEU A 583 -24.58 -72.51 -106.68
C LEU A 583 -25.51 -71.67 -107.57
N LYS A 584 -25.90 -70.46 -107.15
CA LYS A 584 -26.63 -69.50 -108.02
C LYS A 584 -25.78 -69.07 -109.22
N LYS A 585 -24.48 -68.77 -109.04
CA LYS A 585 -23.55 -68.51 -110.16
C LYS A 585 -23.46 -69.71 -111.10
N LEU A 586 -23.26 -70.93 -110.58
CA LEU A 586 -23.16 -72.15 -111.38
C LEU A 586 -24.44 -72.46 -112.15
N ARG A 587 -25.63 -72.20 -111.58
CA ARG A 587 -26.90 -72.23 -112.33
C ARG A 587 -26.92 -71.18 -113.44
N GLY A 588 -26.55 -69.94 -113.16
CA GLY A 588 -26.44 -68.87 -114.16
C GLY A 588 -25.46 -69.20 -115.28
N SER A 589 -24.29 -69.76 -114.98
CA SER A 589 -23.31 -70.21 -115.98
C SER A 589 -23.81 -71.39 -116.81
N ARG A 590 -24.59 -72.31 -116.24
CA ARG A 590 -25.28 -73.38 -116.99
C ARG A 590 -26.39 -72.83 -117.89
N GLN A 591 -27.15 -71.84 -117.41
CA GLN A 591 -28.14 -71.13 -118.23
C GLN A 591 -27.45 -70.41 -119.39
N ASN A 592 -26.43 -69.60 -119.14
CA ASN A 592 -25.73 -68.86 -120.20
C ASN A 592 -25.08 -69.78 -121.24
N ARG A 593 -24.57 -70.98 -120.85
CA ARG A 593 -24.12 -72.00 -121.81
C ARG A 593 -25.23 -72.64 -122.65
N LEU A 594 -26.48 -72.66 -122.17
CA LEU A 594 -27.63 -73.08 -122.96
C LEU A 594 -28.13 -71.95 -123.88
N HIS A 595 -28.17 -70.71 -123.38
CA HIS A 595 -28.53 -69.52 -124.16
C HIS A 595 -27.49 -69.15 -125.25
N GLN A 596 -26.26 -69.66 -125.19
CA GLN A 596 -25.30 -69.53 -126.29
C GLN A 596 -25.48 -70.58 -127.41
N ASN A 597 -26.17 -71.70 -127.16
CA ASN A 597 -26.46 -72.71 -128.18
C ASN A 597 -27.81 -72.52 -128.89
N PHE A 598 -28.69 -71.69 -128.33
CA PHE A 598 -29.93 -71.24 -128.98
C PHE A 598 -29.93 -69.71 -129.01
N GLY A 599 -29.53 -69.14 -130.14
CA GLY A 599 -29.17 -67.72 -130.26
C GLY A 599 -30.33 -66.76 -130.00
N ILE A 600 -30.36 -66.18 -128.80
CA ILE A 600 -31.14 -65.00 -128.44
C ILE A 600 -30.22 -64.02 -127.72
N SER A 601 -29.84 -62.95 -128.42
CA SER A 601 -29.05 -61.84 -127.86
C SER A 601 -29.97 -60.71 -127.43
N THR A 602 -29.91 -60.34 -126.15
CA THR A 602 -29.99 -58.98 -125.55
C THR A 602 -29.98 -59.21 -124.02
N GLU A 603 -29.02 -58.68 -123.26
CA GLU A 603 -28.89 -57.27 -122.81
C GLU A 603 -29.99 -56.90 -121.80
N GLN A 604 -29.61 -56.60 -120.55
CA GLN A 604 -29.27 -55.26 -120.03
C GLN A 604 -30.46 -54.27 -120.10
N GLY A 605 -30.80 -53.50 -119.06
CA GLY A 605 -30.09 -53.29 -117.78
C GLY A 605 -31.00 -52.78 -116.65
N PRO A 606 -30.42 -52.35 -115.51
CA PRO A 606 -31.14 -52.31 -114.23
C PRO A 606 -31.41 -50.90 -113.67
N GLN A 607 -32.33 -50.85 -112.69
CA GLN A 607 -32.12 -50.18 -111.41
C GLN A 607 -32.43 -51.18 -110.28
#